data_AF-A0A3L6KTI5-F1
#
_entry.id   AF-A0A3L6KTI5-F1
#
_cell.length_a   1.000
_cell.length_b   1.000
_cell.length_c   1.000
_cell.angle_alpha   90.00
_cell.angle_beta   90.00
_cell.angle_gamma   90.00
#
_symmetry.space_group_name_H-M   'P 1'
#
loop_
_entity.id
_entity.type
_entity.pdbx_description
1 polymer ?
#
loop_
_entity_poly.entity_id
_entity_poly.type
_entity_poly.pdbx_seq_one_letter_code
_entity_poly.pdbx_strand_id
1 'polypeptide(L)'
;MEGFVSLKELQKHAAEGDLWISIDEKVYDVTKYVSQHPGGVDTLLGVAGKDGTDDFNSVGHSDIAKEELKKYCVGRLSPEDVKILKASSETSTTSAFSLELIAVTSSIVAIIIYFLFSS
;
A
#
# COMPACT_ATOMS: atom_id res chain seq x y z
N MET A 1 15.02 -14.50 -17.76
CA MET A 1 15.34 -14.79 -16.35
C MET A 1 14.84 -13.58 -15.59
N GLU A 2 13.72 -13.71 -14.90
CA GLU A 2 13.22 -12.62 -14.04
C GLU A 2 14.22 -12.46 -12.89
N GLY A 3 14.74 -11.25 -12.67
CA GLY A 3 15.65 -10.97 -11.56
C GLY A 3 14.91 -10.96 -10.22
N PHE A 4 15.59 -11.33 -9.15
CA PHE A 4 15.07 -11.15 -7.79
C PHE A 4 15.55 -9.81 -7.21
N VAL A 5 14.64 -9.07 -6.59
CA VAL A 5 14.89 -7.81 -5.90
C VAL A 5 14.65 -8.02 -4.41
N SER A 6 15.61 -7.66 -3.58
CA SER A 6 15.39 -7.71 -2.12
C SER A 6 14.52 -6.55 -1.66
N LEU A 7 13.81 -6.72 -0.54
CA LEU A 7 13.03 -5.65 0.08
C LEU A 7 13.91 -4.44 0.45
N LYS A 8 15.13 -4.71 0.90
CA LYS A 8 16.11 -3.66 1.19
C LYS A 8 16.51 -2.88 -0.06
N GLU A 9 16.56 -3.53 -1.22
CA GLU A 9 16.85 -2.86 -2.47
C GLU A 9 15.66 -2.00 -2.90
N LEU A 10 14.44 -2.57 -2.87
CA LEU A 10 13.21 -1.84 -3.14
C LEU A 10 13.12 -0.54 -2.33
N GLN A 11 13.43 -0.60 -1.03
CA GLN A 11 13.39 0.56 -0.12
C GLN A 11 14.37 1.69 -0.46
N LYS A 12 15.43 1.43 -1.23
CA LYS A 12 16.34 2.49 -1.68
C LYS A 12 15.70 3.37 -2.74
N HIS A 13 14.77 2.81 -3.51
CA HIS A 13 14.07 3.48 -4.62
C HIS A 13 12.75 4.08 -4.12
N ALA A 14 12.85 4.99 -3.15
CA ALA A 14 11.71 5.62 -2.48
C ALA A 14 11.60 7.14 -2.76
N ALA A 15 12.22 7.63 -3.83
CA ALA A 15 12.29 9.06 -4.16
C ALA A 15 11.54 9.38 -5.46
N GLU A 16 11.12 10.62 -5.66
CA GLU A 16 10.37 11.04 -6.86
C GLU A 16 11.13 10.77 -8.18
N GLY A 17 12.45 10.91 -8.17
CA GLY A 17 13.33 10.64 -9.32
C GLY A 17 13.89 9.22 -9.38
N ASP A 18 13.50 8.35 -8.45
CA ASP A 18 13.95 6.96 -8.34
C ASP A 18 12.92 6.18 -7.50
N LEU A 19 11.80 5.82 -8.15
CA LEU A 19 10.58 5.33 -7.49
C LEU A 19 10.24 3.93 -7.97
N TRP A 20 10.44 2.95 -7.09
CA TRP A 20 10.02 1.58 -7.32
C TRP A 20 8.89 1.21 -6.37
N ILE A 21 8.00 0.36 -6.85
CA ILE A 21 6.87 -0.16 -6.07
C ILE A 21 6.78 -1.67 -6.26
N SER A 22 6.31 -2.39 -5.24
CA SER A 22 5.92 -3.77 -5.40
C SER A 22 4.41 -3.91 -5.50
N ILE A 23 3.93 -4.66 -6.49
CA ILE A 23 2.52 -5.02 -6.66
C ILE A 23 2.46 -6.51 -7.01
N ASP A 24 1.69 -7.28 -6.24
CA ASP A 24 1.55 -8.74 -6.41
C ASP A 24 2.91 -9.45 -6.46
N GLU A 25 3.78 -9.12 -5.49
CA GLU A 25 5.14 -9.67 -5.33
C GLU A 25 6.11 -9.32 -6.46
N LYS A 26 5.68 -8.59 -7.49
CA LYS A 26 6.53 -8.09 -8.58
C LYS A 26 6.98 -6.68 -8.26
N VAL A 27 8.16 -6.31 -8.74
CA VAL A 27 8.75 -4.99 -8.55
C VAL A 27 8.73 -4.23 -9.87
N TYR A 28 8.29 -2.98 -9.81
CA TYR A 28 8.12 -2.10 -10.97
C TYR A 28 8.89 -0.80 -10.76
N ASP A 29 9.69 -0.42 -11.75
CA ASP A 29 10.32 0.90 -11.82
C ASP A 29 9.38 1.88 -12.52
N VAL A 30 8.64 2.63 -11.72
CA VAL A 30 7.66 3.61 -12.22
C VAL A 30 8.23 5.03 -12.29
N THR A 31 9.54 5.20 -12.11
CA THR A 31 10.21 6.52 -12.09
C THR A 31 9.81 7.42 -13.25
N LYS A 32 9.77 6.87 -14.47
CA LYS A 32 9.40 7.62 -15.68
C LYS A 32 7.88 7.84 -15.83
N TYR A 33 7.09 7.06 -15.11
CA TYR A 33 5.63 7.10 -15.14
C TYR A 33 5.05 8.03 -14.07
N VAL A 34 5.82 8.39 -13.03
CA VAL A 34 5.39 9.24 -11.92
C VAL A 34 4.66 10.50 -12.40
N SER A 35 5.24 11.26 -13.35
CA SER A 35 4.62 12.50 -13.87
C SER A 35 3.41 12.27 -14.79
N GLN A 36 3.21 11.05 -15.28
CA GLN A 36 2.10 10.67 -16.16
C GLN A 36 0.96 10.01 -15.39
N HIS A 37 1.13 9.75 -14.09
CA HIS A 37 0.15 9.07 -13.27
C HIS A 37 -1.10 9.93 -13.05
N PRO A 38 -2.30 9.50 -13.50
CA PRO A 38 -3.53 10.29 -13.36
C PRO A 38 -3.94 10.58 -11.91
N GLY A 39 -3.51 9.75 -10.96
CA GLY A 39 -3.75 9.96 -9.52
C GLY A 39 -2.82 10.97 -8.86
N GLY A 40 -1.84 11.50 -9.60
CA GLY A 40 -0.83 12.42 -9.09
C GLY A 40 0.42 11.72 -8.56
N VAL A 41 1.43 12.52 -8.27
CA VAL A 41 2.75 12.08 -7.82
C VAL A 41 2.72 11.64 -6.35
N ASP A 42 1.97 12.36 -5.51
CA ASP A 42 1.84 12.09 -4.07
C ASP A 42 1.33 10.68 -3.76
N THR A 43 0.41 10.15 -4.57
CA THR A 43 -0.13 8.79 -4.36
C THR A 43 0.93 7.72 -4.58
N LEU A 44 1.84 7.93 -5.55
CA LEU A 44 2.94 6.99 -5.80
C LEU A 44 4.04 7.14 -4.74
N LEU A 45 4.33 8.36 -4.28
CA LEU A 45 5.29 8.58 -3.20
C LEU A 45 4.87 7.93 -1.88
N GLY A 46 3.56 7.86 -1.58
CA GLY A 46 3.04 7.20 -0.38
C GLY A 46 3.43 5.72 -0.28
N VAL A 47 3.51 5.05 -1.43
CA VAL A 47 3.84 3.62 -1.58
C VAL A 47 5.25 3.38 -2.13
N ALA A 48 6.06 4.43 -2.29
CA ALA A 48 7.41 4.33 -2.83
C ALA A 48 8.31 3.46 -1.94
N GLY A 49 9.02 2.54 -2.57
CA GLY A 49 9.90 1.58 -1.90
C GLY A 49 9.18 0.54 -1.04
N LYS A 50 7.87 0.34 -1.24
CA LYS A 50 7.02 -0.57 -0.45
C LYS A 50 6.14 -1.46 -1.33
N ASP A 51 5.45 -2.41 -0.70
CA ASP A 51 4.34 -3.11 -1.32
C ASP A 51 3.11 -2.20 -1.33
N GLY A 52 2.62 -1.89 -2.52
CA GLY A 52 1.41 -1.09 -2.76
C GLY A 52 0.29 -1.94 -3.34
N THR A 53 0.30 -3.26 -3.11
CA THR A 53 -0.70 -4.18 -3.69
C THR A 53 -2.11 -3.82 -3.23
N ASP A 54 -2.28 -3.48 -1.95
CA ASP A 54 -3.58 -3.10 -1.39
C ASP A 54 -4.08 -1.78 -1.97
N ASP A 55 -3.26 -0.72 -1.95
CA ASP A 55 -3.57 0.58 -2.55
C ASP A 55 -3.93 0.46 -4.04
N PHE A 56 -3.14 -0.30 -4.79
CA PHE A 56 -3.35 -0.49 -6.22
C PHE A 56 -4.68 -1.19 -6.53
N ASN A 57 -5.03 -2.21 -5.73
CA ASN A 57 -6.28 -2.97 -5.86
C ASN A 57 -7.50 -2.19 -5.38
N SER A 58 -7.36 -1.42 -4.29
CA SER A 58 -8.42 -0.60 -3.70
C SER A 58 -8.91 0.49 -4.65
N VAL A 59 -7.99 1.08 -5.43
CA VAL A 59 -8.33 2.09 -6.46
C VAL A 59 -9.10 1.49 -7.64
N GLY A 60 -8.91 0.20 -7.94
CA GLY A 60 -9.64 -0.47 -9.03
C GLY A 60 -9.12 -0.15 -10.44
N HIS A 61 -7.80 -0.17 -10.65
CA HIS A 61 -7.18 0.06 -11.96
C HIS A 61 -7.71 -0.90 -13.05
N SER A 62 -7.96 -0.34 -14.25
CA SER A 62 -8.41 -1.11 -15.43
C SER A 62 -7.38 -2.14 -15.89
N ASP A 63 -7.83 -3.16 -16.64
CA ASP A 63 -6.95 -4.20 -17.18
C ASP A 63 -5.86 -3.64 -18.12
N ILE A 64 -6.17 -2.56 -18.85
CA ILE A 64 -5.22 -1.85 -19.70
C ILE A 64 -4.11 -1.22 -18.84
N ALA A 65 -4.46 -0.57 -17.72
CA ALA A 65 -3.47 0.01 -16.82
C ALA A 65 -2.57 -1.07 -16.19
N LYS A 66 -3.14 -2.24 -15.85
CA LYS A 66 -2.38 -3.41 -15.37
C LYS A 66 -1.44 -3.96 -16.45
N GLU A 67 -1.83 -3.89 -17.72
CA GLU A 67 -0.96 -4.31 -18.82
C GLU A 67 0.18 -3.32 -19.09
N GLU A 68 -0.12 -2.01 -19.05
CA GLU A 68 0.90 -0.95 -19.13
C GLU A 68 1.93 -1.07 -17.99
N LEU A 69 1.46 -1.38 -16.77
CA LEU A 69 2.34 -1.59 -15.61
C LEU A 69 3.40 -2.68 -15.85
N LYS A 70 3.05 -3.75 -16.59
CA LYS A 70 4.00 -4.84 -16.89
C LYS A 70 5.23 -4.37 -17.65
N LYS A 71 5.13 -3.27 -18.42
CA LYS A 71 6.28 -2.70 -19.17
C LYS A 71 7.37 -2.16 -18.24
N TYR A 72 7.02 -1.85 -17.01
CA TYR A 72 7.90 -1.31 -15.97
C TYR A 72 8.44 -2.38 -15.03
N CYS A 73 8.14 -3.66 -15.27
CA CYS A 73 8.56 -4.76 -14.41
C CYS A 73 10.09 -4.94 -14.45
N VAL A 74 10.76 -4.76 -13.31
CA VAL A 74 12.21 -4.97 -13.17
C VAL A 74 12.53 -6.35 -12.63
N GLY A 75 11.59 -6.99 -11.94
CA GLY A 75 11.78 -8.33 -11.38
C GLY A 75 10.72 -8.70 -10.35
N ARG A 76 11.05 -9.67 -9.51
CA ARG A 76 10.18 -10.15 -8.43
C ARG A 76 10.86 -9.98 -7.07
N LEU A 77 10.09 -9.73 -6.02
CA LEU A 77 10.62 -9.76 -4.67
C LEU A 77 11.21 -11.13 -4.34
N SER A 78 12.31 -11.13 -3.59
CA SER A 78 12.91 -12.37 -3.08
C SER A 78 11.89 -13.15 -2.24
N PRO A 79 11.79 -14.48 -2.38
CA PRO A 79 10.77 -15.28 -1.69
C PRO A 79 10.90 -15.22 -0.16
N GLU A 80 12.11 -15.01 0.36
CA GLU A 80 12.36 -14.75 1.78
C GLU A 80 11.71 -13.45 2.26
N ASP A 81 11.83 -12.38 1.47
CA ASP A 81 11.26 -11.06 1.77
C ASP A 81 9.74 -11.07 1.66
N VAL A 82 9.18 -11.78 0.67
CA VAL A 82 7.72 -11.99 0.55
C VAL A 82 7.18 -12.68 1.80
N LYS A 83 7.91 -13.66 2.34
CA LYS A 83 7.52 -14.34 3.58
C LYS A 83 7.57 -13.40 4.79
N ILE A 84 8.57 -12.52 4.85
CA ILE A 84 8.69 -11.50 5.90
C ILE A 84 7.53 -10.48 5.82
N LEU A 85 7.20 -9.99 4.62
CA LEU A 85 6.09 -9.07 4.39
C LEU A 85 4.74 -9.67 4.82
N LYS A 86 4.47 -10.91 4.40
CA LYS A 86 3.24 -11.64 4.77
C LYS A 86 3.18 -11.89 6.28
N ALA A 87 4.27 -12.34 6.89
CA ALA A 87 4.34 -12.56 8.33
C ALA A 87 4.16 -11.26 9.14
N SER A 88 4.71 -10.14 8.66
CA SER A 88 4.57 -8.82 9.31
C SER A 88 3.17 -8.24 9.16
N SER A 89 2.50 -8.50 8.03
CA SER A 89 1.10 -8.10 7.80
C SER A 89 0.12 -8.93 8.63
N GLU A 90 0.42 -10.21 8.91
CA GLU A 90 -0.39 -11.07 9.78
C GLU A 90 -0.12 -10.84 11.29
N THR A 91 1.01 -10.24 11.65
CA THR A 91 1.36 -9.93 13.06
C THR A 91 0.85 -8.57 13.54
N SER A 92 0.43 -7.67 12.63
CA SER A 92 -0.03 -6.31 13.00
C SER A 92 -1.50 -6.21 13.42
N THR A 93 -2.25 -7.32 13.46
CA THR A 93 -3.66 -7.32 13.91
C THR A 93 -3.87 -8.02 15.26
N THR A 94 -2.83 -8.54 15.92
CA THR A 94 -2.99 -9.30 17.18
C THR A 94 -1.97 -8.91 18.26
N SER A 95 -1.68 -7.62 18.46
CA SER A 95 -1.02 -7.18 19.71
C SER A 95 -1.22 -5.70 20.09
N ALA A 96 -2.43 -5.15 19.91
CA ALA A 96 -2.82 -3.93 20.64
C ALA A 96 -4.34 -3.77 20.87
N PHE A 97 -5.13 -4.82 20.62
CA PHE A 97 -6.53 -4.87 21.02
C PHE A 97 -6.80 -6.18 21.75
N SER A 98 -6.32 -6.29 22.99
CA SER A 98 -6.90 -7.22 23.96
C SER A 98 -6.76 -6.64 25.36
N LEU A 99 -7.94 -6.46 25.97
CA LEU A 99 -8.25 -5.92 27.29
C LEU A 99 -7.94 -4.41 27.39
N GLU A 100 -8.89 -3.51 27.20
CA GLU A 100 -10.16 -3.45 27.95
C GLU A 100 -11.33 -3.20 26.99
N LEU A 101 -12.40 -3.99 27.01
CA LEU A 101 -13.51 -3.82 27.97
C LEU A 101 -13.64 -2.41 28.57
N ILE A 102 -13.65 -1.37 27.73
CA ILE A 102 -14.39 -0.13 28.00
C ILE A 102 -15.34 0.08 26.81
N ALA A 103 -16.34 -0.77 26.66
CA ALA A 103 -17.71 -0.41 27.03
C ALA A 103 -18.29 0.77 26.21
N VAL A 104 -19.08 0.46 25.16
CA VAL A 104 -20.39 1.06 24.88
C VAL A 104 -20.54 2.59 25.08
N THR A 105 -19.74 3.45 24.43
CA THR A 105 -19.95 4.91 24.55
C THR A 105 -20.03 5.72 23.26
N SER A 106 -19.41 5.33 22.14
CA SER A 106 -19.37 6.25 20.99
C SER A 106 -20.68 6.33 20.17
N SER A 107 -21.55 5.31 20.21
CA SER A 107 -22.81 5.34 19.44
C SER A 107 -23.92 6.15 20.13
N ILE A 108 -23.84 6.35 21.45
CA ILE A 108 -24.87 7.09 22.22
C ILE A 108 -24.57 8.59 22.22
N VAL A 109 -23.29 8.98 22.24
CA VAL A 109 -22.88 10.40 22.28
C VAL A 109 -23.22 11.14 20.96
N ALA A 110 -23.09 10.48 19.80
CA ALA A 110 -23.44 11.11 18.51
C ALA A 110 -24.95 11.35 18.33
N ILE A 111 -25.81 10.48 18.89
CA ILE A 111 -27.27 10.60 18.80
C ILE A 111 -27.78 11.73 19.71
N ILE A 112 -27.19 11.93 20.89
CA ILE A 112 -27.60 12.96 21.85
C ILE A 112 -27.22 14.38 21.37
N ILE A 113 -26.06 14.55 20.73
CA ILE A 113 -25.63 15.86 20.19
C ILE A 113 -26.50 16.30 19.02
N TYR A 114 -26.89 15.38 18.13
CA TYR A 114 -27.75 15.68 16.98
C TYR A 114 -29.15 16.17 17.38
N PHE A 115 -29.74 15.57 18.42
CA PHE A 115 -31.07 15.93 18.90
C PHE A 115 -31.11 17.21 19.75
N LEU A 116 -30.00 17.61 20.39
CA LEU A 116 -29.94 18.85 21.17
C LEU A 116 -29.60 20.10 20.34
N PHE A 117 -28.98 19.94 19.16
CA PHE A 117 -28.57 21.07 18.30
C PHE A 117 -29.43 21.28 17.03
N SER A 118 -30.44 20.45 16.78
CA SER A 118 -31.36 20.59 15.63
C SER A 118 -32.77 21.08 16.00
N SER A 119 -32.93 21.79 17.12
CA SER A 119 -34.21 22.43 17.49
C SER A 119 -34.17 23.95 17.34
#